data_AF-A0ABD4S0H5-F1
#
_entry.id   AF-A0ABD4S0H5-F1
#
_cell.length_a   1.000
_cell.length_b   1.000
_cell.length_c   1.000
_cell.angle_alpha   90.00
_cell.angle_beta   90.00
_cell.angle_gamma   90.00
#
_symmetry.space_group_name_H-M   'P 1'
#
loop_
_entity.id
_entity.type
_entity.pdbx_description
1 polymer ?
#
loop_
_entity_poly.entity_id
_entity_poly.type
_entity_poly.pdbx_seq_one_letter_code
_entity_poly.pdbx_strand_id
1 'polypeptide(L)'
;MKKRAALATLAVLPLTMVNAHADGEIGIVTINYLNVRNEPTAESSISFVAKKDDKVLIKDSSNGWYKIKAESGQEGWASSKYIAKSNGNFLRTSTNKEKQVTSNSLNMRNGAGTSYRVITVLKKGQKVEVISESNGWSKIKYDGRLGYVSSSYLGDVSSSTNKSKTKQVNTTSLNVRSGPNTSYGVLGKLQKGSKVEVISESNGWSKIKYNGKDGYVSSMYLSNAGQSDTNDSSQGTDKKDTNKFVNTASLNVRSGPGSTYSKLGKVYKGSKVTVISESSGWAKINFNNKEAFVVGNYLSDSTDTSNNNNSNNNSNNNGNNDSTTSGQVNGMANISGAKIDYKSLSYTLASHINKQVEKATAGGNVIAPGNRKSTPSPEFSTFSAQRTSSFVNASSSDIEYYLNPKNFTNTTKGMMQFLKINSYRSGISESSLNSYLNGLSSSVFKNQGAAFINAAKKYNIDVVYLVSHAMWETAYGKSTLAQGQTLTSYKGQALSKPVKVYNFFGIGAIDKSANVSGAEAAYSNGWTSIGATIDGSAKWISQNYANSSKYNQNTIYKMKWNYDYTWHQYATDVNWANGISGIMENLIGLYGGGSSLVFEVPQYK
;
A
#
# COMPACT_ATOMS: atom_id res chain seq x y z
N MET A 1 -61.36 47.83 -6.58
CA MET A 1 -60.65 48.46 -7.72
C MET A 1 -59.16 48.22 -7.60
N LYS A 2 -58.48 48.20 -8.75
CA LYS A 2 -57.21 47.52 -9.01
C LYS A 2 -56.00 48.04 -8.22
N LYS A 3 -55.16 47.06 -7.89
CA LYS A 3 -53.74 47.09 -7.48
C LYS A 3 -52.89 48.17 -8.19
N ARG A 4 -51.95 48.76 -7.44
CA ARG A 4 -50.54 49.00 -7.82
C ARG A 4 -49.75 49.57 -6.63
N ALA A 5 -48.65 48.92 -6.27
CA ALA A 5 -47.42 49.48 -5.68
C ALA A 5 -46.41 48.32 -5.62
N ALA A 6 -45.37 48.30 -6.46
CA ALA A 6 -44.07 48.92 -6.22
C ALA A 6 -43.45 48.44 -4.89
N LEU A 7 -42.42 47.60 -4.97
CA LEU A 7 -41.52 47.39 -3.84
C LEU A 7 -40.10 47.76 -4.25
N ALA A 8 -39.61 48.77 -3.55
CA ALA A 8 -38.25 49.22 -3.52
C ALA A 8 -37.51 48.58 -2.34
N THR A 9 -36.19 48.69 -2.42
CA THR A 9 -35.22 48.88 -1.33
C THR A 9 -34.94 47.76 -0.33
N LEU A 10 -33.71 47.28 -0.50
CA LEU A 10 -32.78 46.76 0.50
C LEU A 10 -32.79 47.62 1.79
N ALA A 11 -33.03 46.99 2.94
CA ALA A 11 -32.73 47.53 4.26
C ALA A 11 -32.31 46.41 5.21
N VAL A 12 -31.32 46.74 6.04
CA VAL A 12 -30.55 45.89 6.94
C VAL A 12 -31.35 45.46 8.17
N LEU A 13 -31.01 44.24 8.65
CA LEU A 13 -31.46 43.50 9.84
C LEU A 13 -31.93 44.32 11.06
N PRO A 14 -32.88 43.74 11.81
CA PRO A 14 -32.59 43.45 13.22
C PRO A 14 -32.76 41.97 13.54
N LEU A 15 -31.76 41.43 14.24
CA LEU A 15 -31.89 40.19 15.03
C LEU A 15 -33.08 40.33 15.97
N THR A 16 -34.08 39.48 15.81
CA THR A 16 -34.93 39.05 16.93
C THR A 16 -35.01 37.53 16.87
N MET A 17 -34.22 36.89 17.73
CA MET A 17 -34.37 35.47 18.02
C MET A 17 -35.71 35.28 18.71
N VAL A 18 -36.65 34.63 18.02
CA VAL A 18 -37.74 33.92 18.68
C VAL A 18 -37.39 32.44 18.58
N ASN A 19 -37.07 31.86 19.72
CA ASN A 19 -36.89 30.43 19.90
C ASN A 19 -38.16 29.69 19.46
N ALA A 20 -38.13 29.15 18.25
CA ALA A 20 -38.94 28.00 17.89
C ALA A 20 -38.04 26.77 18.05
N HIS A 21 -38.36 25.97 19.07
CA HIS A 21 -37.80 24.64 19.32
C HIS A 21 -37.69 23.85 18.01
N ALA A 22 -36.47 23.67 17.52
CA ALA A 22 -36.13 22.61 16.58
C ALA A 22 -35.19 21.68 17.35
N ASP A 23 -35.77 20.64 17.91
CA ASP A 23 -35.12 19.58 18.67
C ASP A 23 -34.30 18.66 17.74
N GLY A 24 -33.41 19.27 16.94
CA GLY A 24 -32.58 18.59 15.97
C GLY A 24 -31.18 18.37 16.50
N GLU A 25 -30.69 17.14 16.46
CA GLU A 25 -29.33 16.80 16.84
C GLU A 25 -28.33 17.47 15.88
N ILE A 26 -27.30 18.14 16.39
CA ILE A 26 -26.25 18.73 15.55
C ILE A 26 -25.35 17.61 15.03
N GLY A 27 -24.92 17.66 13.77
CA GLY A 27 -23.99 16.73 13.14
C GLY A 27 -22.74 17.45 12.60
N ILE A 28 -21.61 16.75 12.56
CA ILE A 28 -20.34 17.21 11.99
C ILE A 28 -19.96 16.30 10.82
N VAL A 29 -19.66 16.89 9.67
CA VAL A 29 -19.24 16.15 8.48
C VAL A 29 -17.80 15.63 8.65
N THR A 30 -17.60 14.32 8.47
CA THR A 30 -16.29 13.67 8.77
C THR A 30 -15.41 13.42 7.55
N ILE A 31 -15.89 13.76 6.34
CA ILE A 31 -15.19 13.56 5.07
C ILE A 31 -15.05 14.86 4.28
N ASN A 32 -14.01 14.97 3.45
CA ASN A 32 -13.65 16.19 2.72
C ASN A 32 -14.79 16.78 1.88
N TYR A 33 -15.59 15.93 1.23
CA TYR A 33 -16.74 16.33 0.44
C TYR A 33 -17.86 15.29 0.61
N LEU A 34 -18.98 15.71 1.19
CA LEU A 34 -20.16 14.90 1.42
C LEU A 34 -21.29 15.38 0.50
N ASN A 35 -21.69 14.50 -0.43
CA ASN A 35 -22.84 14.76 -1.28
C ASN A 35 -24.13 14.72 -0.46
N VAL A 36 -24.87 15.81 -0.48
CA VAL A 36 -26.20 15.96 0.13
C VAL A 36 -27.22 15.95 -1.00
N ARG A 37 -28.25 15.11 -0.91
CA ARG A 37 -29.15 14.73 -2.01
C ARG A 37 -30.60 15.14 -1.74
N ASN A 38 -31.44 15.15 -2.78
CA ASN A 38 -32.86 15.48 -2.62
C ASN A 38 -33.66 14.39 -1.88
N GLU A 39 -33.29 13.11 -2.04
CA GLU A 39 -33.92 11.94 -1.41
C GLU A 39 -32.88 11.01 -0.73
N PRO A 40 -33.26 10.17 0.26
CA PRO A 40 -32.36 9.30 1.04
C PRO A 40 -31.89 8.06 0.26
N THR A 41 -31.34 8.28 -0.93
CA THR A 41 -30.84 7.23 -1.82
C THR A 41 -29.64 7.73 -2.62
N ALA A 42 -28.70 6.83 -2.91
CA ALA A 42 -27.50 7.15 -3.68
C ALA A 42 -27.79 7.56 -5.14
N GLU A 43 -28.97 7.20 -5.66
CA GLU A 43 -29.42 7.51 -7.02
C GLU A 43 -30.11 8.87 -7.14
N SER A 44 -30.45 9.51 -6.01
CA SER A 44 -31.07 10.84 -6.03
C SER A 44 -30.09 11.90 -6.52
N SER A 45 -30.59 12.89 -7.26
CA SER A 45 -29.82 14.08 -7.62
C SER A 45 -29.23 14.77 -6.40
N ILE A 46 -28.01 15.30 -6.55
CA ILE A 46 -27.29 16.05 -5.52
C ILE A 46 -27.92 17.43 -5.40
N SER A 47 -28.28 17.80 -4.17
CA SER A 47 -28.77 19.13 -3.78
C SER A 47 -27.58 20.09 -3.62
N PHE A 48 -26.61 19.71 -2.77
CA PHE A 48 -25.38 20.46 -2.53
C PHE A 48 -24.28 19.55 -1.96
N VAL A 49 -23.08 20.10 -1.73
CA VAL A 49 -21.95 19.38 -1.14
C VAL A 49 -21.53 20.07 0.16
N ALA A 50 -21.51 19.30 1.25
CA ALA A 50 -20.96 19.74 2.52
C ALA A 50 -19.47 19.35 2.62
N LYS A 51 -18.65 20.16 3.27
CA LYS A 51 -17.22 19.94 3.45
C LYS A 51 -16.92 19.33 4.81
N LYS A 52 -15.72 18.76 4.97
CA LYS A 52 -15.27 18.24 6.26
C LYS A 52 -15.34 19.32 7.33
N ASP A 53 -15.76 18.92 8.52
CA ASP A 53 -15.92 19.73 9.71
C ASP A 53 -17.10 20.74 9.65
N ASP A 54 -17.86 20.77 8.54
CA ASP A 54 -19.12 21.53 8.46
C ASP A 54 -20.10 21.02 9.53
N LYS A 55 -20.76 21.98 10.20
CA LYS A 55 -21.85 21.70 11.13
C LYS A 55 -23.18 21.70 10.39
N VAL A 56 -23.99 20.70 10.68
CA VAL A 56 -25.30 20.51 10.05
C VAL A 56 -26.34 20.13 11.10
N LEU A 57 -27.56 20.62 10.98
CA LEU A 57 -28.67 20.22 11.85
C LEU A 57 -29.31 18.96 11.30
N ILE A 58 -29.39 17.88 12.07
CA ILE A 58 -30.10 16.66 11.70
C ILE A 58 -31.56 16.82 12.07
N LYS A 59 -32.42 16.76 11.06
CA LYS A 59 -33.88 16.95 11.18
C LYS A 59 -34.65 15.63 11.12
N ASP A 60 -34.08 14.60 10.49
CA ASP A 60 -34.72 13.30 10.31
C ASP A 60 -33.68 12.20 10.00
N SER A 61 -34.06 10.93 10.13
CA SER A 61 -33.20 9.78 9.81
C SER A 61 -33.98 8.63 9.18
N SER A 62 -33.43 8.02 8.12
CA SER A 62 -34.03 6.86 7.45
C SER A 62 -32.97 6.03 6.73
N ASN A 63 -32.99 4.70 6.92
CA ASN A 63 -32.19 3.72 6.16
C ASN A 63 -30.71 4.08 5.94
N GLY A 64 -30.01 4.61 6.95
CA GLY A 64 -28.59 4.99 6.84
C GLY A 64 -28.34 6.38 6.23
N TRP A 65 -29.37 7.22 6.20
CA TRP A 65 -29.32 8.63 5.79
C TRP A 65 -29.84 9.53 6.89
N TYR A 66 -29.28 10.73 6.97
CA TYR A 66 -29.80 11.82 7.77
C TYR A 66 -30.32 12.92 6.85
N LYS A 67 -31.51 13.45 7.13
CA LYS A 67 -31.98 14.70 6.55
C LYS A 67 -31.33 15.82 7.32
N ILE A 68 -30.51 16.61 6.65
CA ILE A 68 -29.68 17.64 7.26
C ILE A 68 -30.00 19.03 6.72
N LYS A 69 -29.74 20.05 7.55
CA LYS A 69 -29.75 21.47 7.17
C LYS A 69 -28.38 22.07 7.42
N ALA A 70 -27.75 22.61 6.38
CA ALA A 70 -26.48 23.32 6.49
C ALA A 70 -26.67 24.73 7.09
N GLU A 71 -25.59 25.35 7.58
CA GLU A 71 -25.60 26.74 8.07
C GLU A 71 -26.06 27.74 7.01
N SER A 72 -25.84 27.44 5.73
CA SER A 72 -26.36 28.22 4.59
C SER A 72 -27.89 28.19 4.45
N GLY A 73 -28.57 27.37 5.24
CA GLY A 73 -30.01 27.15 5.22
C GLY A 73 -30.48 26.07 4.24
N GLN A 74 -29.59 25.52 3.40
CA GLN A 74 -29.92 24.47 2.43
C GLN A 74 -30.16 23.13 3.12
N GLU A 75 -31.16 22.38 2.64
CA GLU A 75 -31.57 21.08 3.20
C GLU A 75 -31.42 19.93 2.20
N GLY A 76 -31.17 18.72 2.71
CA GLY A 76 -31.16 17.49 1.92
C GLY A 76 -30.68 16.27 2.71
N TRP A 77 -30.65 15.11 2.07
CA TRP A 77 -30.28 13.83 2.67
C TRP A 77 -28.80 13.49 2.44
N ALA A 78 -28.09 13.19 3.52
CA ALA A 78 -26.69 12.81 3.48
C ALA A 78 -26.48 11.48 4.20
N SER A 79 -25.52 10.67 3.77
CA SER A 79 -25.30 9.36 4.40
C SER A 79 -24.86 9.55 5.85
N SER A 80 -25.57 8.88 6.77
CA SER A 80 -25.34 8.98 8.21
C SER A 80 -23.94 8.52 8.63
N LYS A 81 -23.31 7.66 7.82
CA LYS A 81 -21.91 7.19 7.99
C LYS A 81 -20.91 8.33 8.08
N TYR A 82 -21.19 9.47 7.45
CA TYR A 82 -20.26 10.58 7.31
C TYR A 82 -20.64 11.79 8.17
N ILE A 83 -21.60 11.62 9.09
CA ILE A 83 -22.09 12.69 9.96
C ILE A 83 -22.05 12.21 11.41
N ALA A 84 -21.16 12.81 12.19
CA ALA A 84 -21.01 12.52 13.61
C ALA A 84 -21.92 13.45 14.43
N LYS A 85 -22.85 12.88 15.22
CA LYS A 85 -23.76 13.66 16.09
C LYS A 85 -23.00 14.36 17.22
N SER A 86 -23.37 15.59 17.52
CA SER A 86 -22.78 16.49 18.50
C SER A 86 -23.85 16.84 19.54
N ASN A 87 -23.81 16.16 20.68
CA ASN A 87 -24.53 16.59 21.88
C ASN A 87 -23.52 17.34 22.76
N GLY A 88 -23.81 18.62 23.02
CA GLY A 88 -22.91 19.55 23.69
C GLY A 88 -22.81 19.32 25.20
N ASN A 89 -21.75 18.64 25.64
CA ASN A 89 -20.77 19.07 26.65
C ASN A 89 -19.84 17.89 27.00
N PHE A 90 -18.73 17.78 26.26
CA PHE A 90 -17.50 17.07 26.62
C PHE A 90 -16.38 17.80 25.83
N LEU A 91 -15.43 18.53 26.42
CA LEU A 91 -14.41 18.06 27.36
C LEU A 91 -14.05 16.60 27.04
N ARG A 92 -13.01 16.35 26.25
CA ARG A 92 -12.36 15.04 26.03
C ARG A 92 -13.03 13.83 26.71
N THR A 93 -13.78 13.05 25.94
CA THR A 93 -13.93 11.60 26.15
C THR A 93 -14.08 10.90 24.80
N SER A 94 -12.98 10.78 24.05
CA SER A 94 -12.42 9.45 23.84
C SER A 94 -12.70 8.55 25.05
N THR A 95 -13.58 7.57 24.92
CA THR A 95 -13.25 6.26 25.47
C THR A 95 -12.52 5.47 24.39
N ASN A 96 -11.41 6.04 23.90
CA ASN A 96 -10.25 5.24 23.56
C ASN A 96 -9.81 4.62 24.88
N LYS A 97 -10.38 3.48 25.26
CA LYS A 97 -9.80 2.68 26.32
C LYS A 97 -8.53 2.10 25.73
N GLU A 98 -7.45 2.84 25.86
CA GLU A 98 -6.13 2.28 25.77
C GLU A 98 -6.09 1.16 26.82
N LYS A 99 -6.03 -0.07 26.36
CA LYS A 99 -5.87 -1.26 27.20
C LYS A 99 -4.49 -1.82 26.97
N GLN A 100 -3.99 -2.59 27.92
CA GLN A 100 -2.73 -3.29 27.79
C GLN A 100 -2.95 -4.80 27.72
N VAL A 101 -2.10 -5.47 26.95
CA VAL A 101 -2.11 -6.93 26.86
C VAL A 101 -1.63 -7.52 28.19
N THR A 102 -2.44 -8.41 28.78
CA THR A 102 -2.12 -9.04 30.09
C THR A 102 -1.39 -10.39 29.94
N SER A 103 -1.48 -11.02 28.76
CA SER A 103 -0.83 -12.30 28.43
C SER A 103 0.57 -12.11 27.82
N ASN A 104 1.48 -13.06 28.04
CA ASN A 104 2.83 -13.06 27.42
C ASN A 104 2.78 -13.09 25.90
N SER A 105 1.77 -13.77 25.34
CA SER A 105 1.51 -13.83 23.91
C SER A 105 0.00 -13.82 23.67
N LEU A 106 -0.47 -12.83 22.92
CA LEU A 106 -1.86 -12.67 22.52
C LEU A 106 -1.95 -12.59 21.00
N ASN A 107 -2.59 -13.58 20.39
CA ASN A 107 -2.78 -13.61 18.94
C ASN A 107 -3.81 -12.54 18.52
N MET A 108 -3.36 -11.56 17.76
CA MET A 108 -4.22 -10.62 17.04
C MET A 108 -4.63 -11.26 15.72
N ARG A 109 -5.93 -11.47 15.51
CA ARG A 109 -6.50 -12.23 14.40
C ARG A 109 -7.31 -11.33 13.47
N ASN A 110 -7.58 -11.82 12.26
CA ASN A 110 -8.39 -11.08 11.27
C ASN A 110 -9.91 -11.25 11.45
N GLY A 111 -10.35 -11.95 12.48
CA GLY A 111 -11.77 -12.09 12.87
C GLY A 111 -11.91 -12.49 14.34
N ALA A 112 -13.11 -12.31 14.89
CA ALA A 112 -13.45 -12.65 16.27
C ALA A 112 -13.65 -14.16 16.40
N GLY A 113 -12.59 -14.89 16.77
CA GLY A 113 -12.60 -16.34 16.97
C GLY A 113 -11.21 -16.97 16.87
N THR A 114 -11.02 -18.14 17.48
CA THR A 114 -9.72 -18.86 17.48
C THR A 114 -9.40 -19.52 16.14
N SER A 115 -10.39 -19.75 15.29
CA SER A 115 -10.27 -20.31 13.93
C SER A 115 -9.77 -19.29 12.89
N TYR A 116 -9.79 -18.00 13.19
CA TYR A 116 -9.32 -16.94 12.29
C TYR A 116 -7.80 -16.83 12.27
N ARG A 117 -7.24 -16.44 11.12
CA ARG A 117 -5.79 -16.36 10.90
C ARG A 117 -5.14 -15.30 11.80
N VAL A 118 -4.00 -15.66 12.40
CA VAL A 118 -3.18 -14.74 13.20
C VAL A 118 -2.50 -13.73 12.27
N ILE A 119 -2.75 -12.44 12.50
CA ILE A 119 -2.11 -11.30 11.83
C ILE A 119 -0.74 -11.03 12.47
N THR A 120 -0.70 -11.02 13.80
CA THR A 120 0.51 -10.80 14.59
C THR A 120 0.30 -11.30 16.03
N VAL A 121 1.38 -11.38 16.81
CA VAL A 121 1.35 -11.74 18.23
C VAL A 121 1.72 -10.51 19.05
N LEU A 122 0.80 -10.11 19.93
CA LEU A 122 1.02 -9.03 20.88
C LEU A 122 1.66 -9.59 22.15
N LYS A 123 2.60 -8.85 22.72
CA LYS A 123 3.32 -9.17 23.95
C LYS A 123 2.68 -8.48 25.14
N LYS A 124 2.88 -9.05 26.33
CA LYS A 124 2.43 -8.47 27.60
C LYS A 124 2.89 -7.02 27.75
N GLY A 125 1.99 -6.16 28.23
CA GLY A 125 2.22 -4.74 28.43
C GLY A 125 2.09 -3.88 27.17
N GLN A 126 1.92 -4.49 25.98
CA GLN A 126 1.68 -3.70 24.76
C GLN A 126 0.32 -3.02 24.84
N LYS A 127 0.32 -1.72 24.58
CA LYS A 127 -0.87 -0.87 24.57
C LYS A 127 -1.60 -1.03 23.25
N VAL A 128 -2.92 -1.14 23.32
CA VAL A 128 -3.81 -1.26 22.18
C VAL A 128 -4.98 -0.32 22.35
N GLU A 129 -5.40 0.29 21.24
CA GLU A 129 -6.62 1.10 21.22
C GLU A 129 -7.81 0.16 20.99
N VAL A 130 -8.69 0.02 21.99
CA VAL A 130 -9.92 -0.76 21.84
C VAL A 130 -10.96 0.08 21.12
N ILE A 131 -11.47 -0.43 20.00
CA ILE A 131 -12.46 0.23 19.15
C ILE A 131 -13.87 -0.28 19.45
N SER A 132 -14.03 -1.59 19.68
CA SER A 132 -15.31 -2.20 20.02
C SER A 132 -15.12 -3.55 20.70
N GLU A 133 -16.04 -3.97 21.56
CA GLU A 133 -16.02 -5.29 22.21
C GLU A 133 -17.35 -6.01 21.97
N SER A 134 -17.30 -7.29 21.60
CA SER A 134 -18.49 -8.12 21.39
C SER A 134 -18.14 -9.60 21.53
N ASN A 135 -19.00 -10.37 22.20
CA ASN A 135 -18.90 -11.84 22.31
C ASN A 135 -17.52 -12.36 22.78
N GLY A 136 -16.90 -11.68 23.76
CA GLY A 136 -15.59 -12.06 24.30
C GLY A 136 -14.38 -11.69 23.43
N TRP A 137 -14.59 -10.94 22.34
CA TRP A 137 -13.54 -10.43 21.46
C TRP A 137 -13.55 -8.91 21.40
N SER A 138 -12.36 -8.31 21.47
CA SER A 138 -12.14 -6.88 21.32
C SER A 138 -11.53 -6.61 19.94
N LYS A 139 -12.19 -5.75 19.16
CA LYS A 139 -11.60 -5.14 17.97
C LYS A 139 -10.66 -4.04 18.43
N ILE A 140 -9.41 -4.17 18.04
CA ILE A 140 -8.34 -3.29 18.46
C ILE A 140 -7.62 -2.67 17.26
N LYS A 141 -6.98 -1.54 17.50
CA LYS A 141 -5.96 -0.98 16.63
C LYS A 141 -4.61 -1.07 17.31
N TYR A 142 -3.65 -1.63 16.60
CA TYR A 142 -2.27 -1.76 17.05
C TYR A 142 -1.35 -1.56 15.84
N ASP A 143 -0.36 -0.68 15.98
CA ASP A 143 0.60 -0.34 14.90
C ASP A 143 -0.09 0.03 13.58
N GLY A 144 -1.17 0.82 13.66
CA GLY A 144 -1.96 1.26 12.50
C GLY A 144 -2.82 0.18 11.84
N ARG A 145 -2.84 -1.06 12.35
CA ARG A 145 -3.62 -2.19 11.83
C ARG A 145 -4.83 -2.49 12.71
N LEU A 146 -5.94 -2.87 12.09
CA LEU A 146 -7.12 -3.37 12.78
C LEU A 146 -7.09 -4.89 12.90
N GLY A 147 -7.53 -5.42 14.03
CA GLY A 147 -7.63 -6.86 14.26
C GLY A 147 -8.44 -7.17 15.52
N TYR A 148 -8.63 -8.45 15.79
CA TYR A 148 -9.42 -8.95 16.90
C TYR A 148 -8.54 -9.73 17.86
N VAL A 149 -8.71 -9.49 19.14
CA VAL A 149 -8.05 -10.23 20.22
C VAL A 149 -9.10 -10.68 21.23
N SER A 150 -8.83 -11.74 21.98
CA SER A 150 -9.73 -12.15 23.06
C SER A 150 -9.73 -11.09 24.15
N SER A 151 -10.92 -10.59 24.52
CA SER A 151 -11.10 -9.49 25.49
C SER A 151 -10.56 -9.84 26.87
N SER A 152 -10.52 -11.13 27.22
CA SER A 152 -9.97 -11.65 28.48
C SER A 152 -8.48 -11.35 28.69
N TYR A 153 -7.75 -11.02 27.62
CA TYR A 153 -6.31 -10.71 27.68
C TYR A 153 -6.02 -9.22 27.54
N LEU A 154 -7.03 -8.36 27.71
CA LEU A 154 -6.90 -6.91 27.76
C LEU A 154 -7.28 -6.39 29.14
N GLY A 155 -6.38 -5.65 29.77
CA GLY A 155 -6.62 -4.97 31.05
C GLY A 155 -6.49 -3.46 30.91
N ASP A 156 -7.03 -2.70 31.86
CA ASP A 156 -6.90 -1.25 31.86
C ASP A 156 -5.42 -0.82 31.98
N VAL A 157 -5.09 0.30 31.33
CA VAL A 157 -3.77 0.93 31.44
C VAL A 157 -3.67 1.59 32.81
N SER A 158 -3.30 0.80 33.81
CA SER A 158 -3.10 1.30 35.17
C SER A 158 -1.76 2.05 35.26
N SER A 159 -1.80 3.28 35.74
CA SER A 159 -0.63 4.04 36.16
C SER A 159 0.12 3.27 37.25
N SER A 160 1.39 2.95 36.96
CA SER A 160 2.46 2.52 37.87
C SER A 160 2.11 1.60 39.04
N THR A 161 2.52 0.34 38.92
CA THR A 161 3.40 -0.32 39.92
C THR A 161 4.00 -1.54 39.24
N ASN A 162 5.20 -1.36 38.68
CA ASN A 162 6.02 -2.51 38.28
C ASN A 162 6.28 -3.33 39.54
N LYS A 163 5.67 -4.51 39.65
CA LYS A 163 6.24 -5.57 40.47
C LYS A 163 7.55 -5.97 39.81
N SER A 164 8.62 -5.26 40.16
CA SER A 164 9.96 -5.76 39.94
C SER A 164 10.09 -7.11 40.65
N LYS A 165 10.64 -8.07 39.93
CA LYS A 165 11.13 -9.30 40.55
C LYS A 165 12.60 -9.07 40.90
N THR A 166 12.90 -9.01 42.19
CA THR A 166 14.29 -9.02 42.66
C THR A 166 14.90 -10.40 42.41
N LYS A 167 15.91 -10.46 41.55
CA LYS A 167 16.70 -11.68 41.30
C LYS A 167 18.11 -11.54 41.88
N GLN A 168 18.80 -12.64 42.06
CA GLN A 168 20.16 -12.69 42.61
C GLN A 168 21.15 -13.20 41.57
N VAL A 169 22.34 -12.61 41.52
CA VAL A 169 23.42 -13.07 40.65
C VAL A 169 23.98 -14.40 41.15
N ASN A 170 23.97 -15.44 40.32
CA ASN A 170 24.44 -16.79 40.70
C ASN A 170 25.86 -17.14 40.20
N THR A 171 26.50 -16.24 39.45
CA THR A 171 27.89 -16.38 38.94
C THR A 171 28.86 -15.47 39.67
N THR A 172 30.17 -15.79 39.67
CA THR A 172 31.21 -15.02 40.35
C THR A 172 31.27 -13.56 39.89
N SER A 173 31.14 -13.31 38.59
CA SER A 173 31.12 -11.96 38.03
C SER A 173 30.19 -11.84 36.82
N LEU A 174 29.28 -10.88 36.85
CA LEU A 174 28.29 -10.62 35.80
C LEU A 174 28.46 -9.21 35.24
N ASN A 175 28.76 -9.10 33.94
CA ASN A 175 28.87 -7.80 33.28
C ASN A 175 27.49 -7.16 33.10
N VAL A 176 27.35 -5.91 33.55
CA VAL A 176 26.23 -5.02 33.21
C VAL A 176 26.59 -4.27 31.94
N ARG A 177 25.74 -4.32 30.93
CA ARG A 177 25.99 -3.75 29.60
C ARG A 177 24.97 -2.68 29.24
N SER A 178 25.34 -1.81 28.29
CA SER A 178 24.45 -0.76 27.78
C SER A 178 23.34 -1.26 26.85
N GLY A 179 23.38 -2.53 26.44
CA GLY A 179 22.36 -3.16 25.61
C GLY A 179 22.37 -4.69 25.69
N PRO A 180 21.35 -5.38 25.14
CA PRO A 180 21.11 -6.81 25.34
C PRO A 180 21.89 -7.71 24.36
N ASN A 181 23.23 -7.67 24.41
CA ASN A 181 24.15 -8.66 23.85
C ASN A 181 25.60 -8.37 24.30
N THR A 182 26.55 -9.22 23.91
CA THR A 182 27.98 -9.09 24.27
C THR A 182 28.74 -8.02 23.49
N SER A 183 28.20 -7.48 22.40
CA SER A 183 28.83 -6.38 21.63
C SER A 183 28.57 -4.99 22.22
N TYR A 184 27.63 -4.83 23.16
CA TYR A 184 27.41 -3.58 23.88
C TYR A 184 28.48 -3.36 24.97
N GLY A 185 28.86 -2.09 25.15
CA GLY A 185 29.84 -1.66 26.14
C GLY A 185 29.46 -2.06 27.57
N VAL A 186 30.46 -2.42 28.37
CA VAL A 186 30.28 -2.78 29.78
C VAL A 186 30.15 -1.50 30.60
N LEU A 187 29.02 -1.34 31.29
CA LEU A 187 28.73 -0.25 32.22
C LEU A 187 29.26 -0.53 33.63
N GLY A 188 29.47 -1.80 33.98
CA GLY A 188 29.95 -2.22 35.29
C GLY A 188 29.88 -3.73 35.48
N LYS A 189 30.12 -4.21 36.71
CA LYS A 189 30.08 -5.63 37.07
C LYS A 189 29.30 -5.83 38.37
N LEU A 190 28.58 -6.95 38.45
CA LEU A 190 27.90 -7.42 39.65
C LEU A 190 28.57 -8.71 40.13
N GLN A 191 28.69 -8.88 41.45
CA GLN A 191 29.30 -10.05 42.05
C GLN A 191 28.25 -11.11 42.39
N LYS A 192 28.66 -12.38 42.56
CA LYS A 192 27.78 -13.45 43.06
C LYS A 192 27.06 -12.98 44.32
N GLY A 193 25.76 -13.23 44.38
CA GLY A 193 24.90 -12.84 45.47
C GLY A 193 24.30 -11.44 45.37
N SER A 194 24.73 -10.60 44.41
CA SER A 194 24.16 -9.26 44.20
C SER A 194 22.67 -9.36 43.84
N LYS A 195 21.83 -8.57 44.52
CA LYS A 195 20.40 -8.48 44.21
C LYS A 195 20.16 -7.42 43.13
N VAL A 196 19.42 -7.77 42.08
CA VAL A 196 19.08 -6.86 40.99
C VAL A 196 17.57 -6.75 40.81
N GLU A 197 17.13 -5.52 40.61
CA GLU A 197 15.77 -5.19 40.26
C GLU A 197 15.55 -5.49 38.76
N VAL A 198 14.85 -6.58 38.43
CA VAL A 198 14.59 -6.95 37.02
C VAL A 198 13.33 -6.24 36.53
N ILE A 199 13.53 -5.32 35.59
CA ILE A 199 12.50 -4.50 34.96
C ILE A 199 11.82 -5.26 33.83
N SER A 200 12.58 -6.04 33.04
CA SER A 200 12.06 -6.89 31.95
C SER A 200 13.08 -7.94 31.51
N GLU A 201 12.65 -9.01 30.83
CA GLU A 201 13.51 -10.09 30.31
C GLU A 201 13.17 -10.40 28.85
N SER A 202 14.18 -10.55 27.99
CA SER A 202 14.00 -10.89 26.57
C SER A 202 15.29 -11.44 25.96
N ASN A 203 15.16 -12.45 25.10
CA ASN A 203 16.28 -13.02 24.30
C ASN A 203 17.51 -13.41 25.14
N GLY A 204 17.31 -13.93 26.36
CA GLY A 204 18.39 -14.32 27.27
C GLY A 204 19.04 -13.16 28.04
N TRP A 205 18.49 -11.94 27.98
CA TRP A 205 18.96 -10.77 28.72
C TRP A 205 17.86 -10.17 29.61
N SER A 206 18.24 -9.78 30.82
CA SER A 206 17.39 -9.08 31.79
C SER A 206 17.79 -7.62 31.86
N LYS A 207 16.83 -6.72 31.66
CA LYS A 207 16.98 -5.28 31.86
C LYS A 207 16.84 -4.98 33.36
N ILE A 208 17.81 -4.29 33.92
CA ILE A 208 17.90 -3.96 35.34
C ILE A 208 18.12 -2.45 35.54
N LYS A 209 17.86 -1.98 36.76
CA LYS A 209 18.34 -0.66 37.20
C LYS A 209 19.75 -0.80 37.77
N TYR A 210 20.70 -0.03 37.26
CA TYR A 210 22.10 -0.02 37.71
C TYR A 210 22.63 1.42 37.78
N ASN A 211 23.02 1.87 38.98
CA ASN A 211 23.49 3.23 39.26
C ASN A 211 22.58 4.34 38.70
N GLY A 212 21.26 4.21 38.89
CA GLY A 212 20.27 5.18 38.39
C GLY A 212 19.99 5.13 36.89
N LYS A 213 20.75 4.34 36.11
CA LYS A 213 20.57 4.14 34.66
C LYS A 213 20.04 2.74 34.34
N ASP A 214 19.58 2.56 33.11
CA ASP A 214 19.15 1.26 32.61
C ASP A 214 20.36 0.45 32.16
N GLY A 215 20.48 -0.79 32.63
CA GLY A 215 21.54 -1.73 32.26
C GLY A 215 20.98 -3.10 31.89
N TYR A 216 21.78 -3.91 31.20
CA TYR A 216 21.39 -5.25 30.75
C TYR A 216 22.39 -6.29 31.25
N VAL A 217 21.88 -7.39 31.80
CA VAL A 217 22.68 -8.53 32.26
C VAL A 217 22.14 -9.81 31.65
N SER A 218 22.97 -10.83 31.47
CA SER A 218 22.49 -12.11 30.92
C SER A 218 21.57 -12.81 31.94
N SER A 219 20.36 -13.18 31.51
CA SER A 219 19.33 -13.79 32.35
C SER A 219 19.75 -15.16 32.90
N MET A 220 20.66 -15.85 32.21
CA MET A 220 21.17 -17.16 32.64
C MET A 220 21.94 -17.09 33.96
N TYR A 221 22.42 -15.89 34.33
CA TYR A 221 23.20 -15.67 35.54
C TYR A 221 22.37 -15.03 36.68
N LEU A 222 21.05 -15.07 36.56
CA LEU A 222 20.10 -14.58 37.56
C LEU A 222 19.21 -15.71 38.05
N SER A 223 19.15 -15.94 39.37
CA SER A 223 18.22 -16.86 40.02
C SER A 223 17.19 -16.11 40.86
N ASN A 224 16.05 -16.74 41.16
CA ASN A 224 15.09 -16.18 42.11
C ASN A 224 15.73 -16.21 43.52
N ALA A 225 15.57 -15.13 44.29
CA ALA A 225 16.11 -15.08 45.64
C ALA A 225 15.45 -16.19 46.50
N GLY A 226 16.24 -17.18 46.92
CA GLY A 226 15.79 -18.25 47.82
C GLY A 226 15.95 -19.69 47.33
N GLN A 227 16.74 -19.97 46.29
CA GLN A 227 17.04 -21.36 45.92
C GLN A 227 18.53 -21.57 45.67
N SER A 228 19.18 -22.27 46.60
CA SER A 228 20.56 -22.77 46.50
C SER A 228 20.59 -24.18 45.90
N ASP A 229 21.43 -24.29 44.86
CA ASP A 229 22.26 -25.39 44.34
C ASP A 229 21.74 -26.85 44.26
N THR A 230 21.88 -27.46 43.07
CA THR A 230 22.79 -28.60 42.80
C THR A 230 23.08 -28.78 41.30
N ASN A 231 24.12 -29.58 41.04
CA ASN A 231 25.08 -29.59 39.93
C ASN A 231 24.74 -30.47 38.70
N ASP A 232 25.30 -30.04 37.56
CA ASP A 232 26.07 -30.76 36.54
C ASP A 232 25.44 -31.55 35.34
N SER A 233 26.08 -31.27 34.20
CA SER A 233 26.36 -32.03 32.96
C SER A 233 25.31 -32.35 31.88
N SER A 234 25.53 -31.68 30.74
CA SER A 234 25.69 -32.16 29.35
C SER A 234 24.69 -33.18 28.77
N GLN A 235 24.02 -32.80 27.67
CA GLN A 235 24.36 -33.28 26.32
C GLN A 235 23.52 -32.57 25.23
N GLY A 236 24.16 -32.42 24.06
CA GLY A 236 23.64 -31.69 22.91
C GLY A 236 22.67 -32.49 22.04
N THR A 237 22.15 -31.82 21.02
CA THR A 237 21.52 -32.45 19.85
C THR A 237 21.93 -31.71 18.58
N ASP A 238 22.28 -32.50 17.58
CA ASP A 238 23.02 -32.16 16.37
C ASP A 238 22.30 -31.20 15.41
N LYS A 239 23.07 -30.32 14.76
CA LYS A 239 22.68 -29.65 13.51
C LYS A 239 23.55 -30.17 12.38
N LYS A 240 22.88 -30.71 11.37
CA LYS A 240 23.45 -31.38 10.20
C LYS A 240 24.12 -30.37 9.27
N ASP A 241 25.45 -30.41 9.21
CA ASP A 241 26.25 -29.72 8.20
C ASP A 241 25.94 -30.29 6.81
N THR A 242 25.67 -29.40 5.85
CA THR A 242 25.41 -29.82 4.45
C THR A 242 26.41 -29.11 3.53
N ASN A 243 27.12 -29.85 2.69
CA ASN A 243 28.08 -29.28 1.73
C ASN A 243 27.36 -28.79 0.46
N LYS A 244 27.65 -27.55 0.02
CA LYS A 244 27.17 -26.98 -1.24
C LYS A 244 28.33 -26.41 -2.06
N PHE A 245 28.10 -26.10 -3.34
CA PHE A 245 29.10 -25.57 -4.28
C PHE A 245 28.75 -24.16 -4.75
N VAL A 246 29.76 -23.32 -4.95
CA VAL A 246 29.57 -21.96 -5.47
C VAL A 246 29.30 -21.99 -6.97
N ASN A 247 28.16 -21.46 -7.43
CA ASN A 247 27.77 -21.51 -8.85
C ASN A 247 28.07 -20.22 -9.65
N THR A 248 28.65 -19.20 -9.00
CA THR A 248 29.02 -17.91 -9.61
C THR A 248 30.55 -17.74 -9.69
N ALA A 249 31.05 -16.92 -10.62
CA ALA A 249 32.48 -16.71 -10.87
C ALA A 249 33.26 -16.34 -9.59
N SER A 250 32.71 -15.44 -8.77
CA SER A 250 33.22 -15.15 -7.43
C SER A 250 32.11 -14.70 -6.50
N LEU A 251 32.16 -15.15 -5.24
CA LEU A 251 31.17 -14.87 -4.21
C LEU A 251 31.87 -14.27 -2.99
N ASN A 252 31.40 -13.10 -2.56
CA ASN A 252 31.98 -12.42 -1.41
C ASN A 252 31.57 -13.11 -0.10
N VAL A 253 32.56 -13.43 0.74
CA VAL A 253 32.37 -13.93 2.11
C VAL A 253 32.34 -12.73 3.07
N ARG A 254 31.36 -12.68 3.96
CA ARG A 254 31.10 -11.53 4.83
C ARG A 254 30.97 -11.90 6.30
N SER A 255 31.19 -10.94 7.18
CA SER A 255 31.06 -11.09 8.63
C SER A 255 29.61 -11.18 9.14
N GLY A 256 28.61 -10.94 8.28
CA GLY A 256 27.20 -11.03 8.63
C GLY A 256 26.28 -11.14 7.41
N PRO A 257 24.98 -11.48 7.61
CA PRO A 257 24.01 -11.71 6.55
C PRO A 257 23.47 -10.38 5.98
N GLY A 258 24.29 -9.69 5.19
CA GLY A 258 23.92 -8.43 4.55
C GLY A 258 25.03 -7.84 3.69
N SER A 259 24.67 -7.00 2.71
CA SER A 259 25.64 -6.35 1.80
C SER A 259 26.50 -5.27 2.48
N THR A 260 26.10 -4.81 3.67
CA THR A 260 26.76 -3.79 4.48
C THR A 260 27.84 -4.34 5.43
N TYR A 261 27.88 -5.66 5.65
CA TYR A 261 28.89 -6.29 6.49
C TYR A 261 30.26 -6.34 5.80
N SER A 262 31.32 -6.27 6.60
CA SER A 262 32.71 -6.29 6.12
C SER A 262 32.99 -7.56 5.31
N LYS A 263 33.72 -7.40 4.20
CA LYS A 263 34.16 -8.51 3.34
C LYS A 263 35.34 -9.19 4.03
N LEU A 264 35.19 -10.47 4.35
CA LEU A 264 36.22 -11.32 4.94
C LEU A 264 37.06 -12.03 3.86
N GLY A 265 36.54 -12.17 2.65
CA GLY A 265 37.23 -12.82 1.54
C GLY A 265 36.32 -13.08 0.33
N LYS A 266 36.77 -13.94 -0.58
CA LYS A 266 35.99 -14.45 -1.72
C LYS A 266 36.12 -15.96 -1.83
N VAL A 267 35.07 -16.62 -2.28
CA VAL A 267 35.09 -18.02 -2.75
C VAL A 267 34.71 -18.06 -4.23
N TYR A 268 35.31 -18.95 -5.00
CA TYR A 268 35.20 -18.95 -6.47
C TYR A 268 34.29 -20.07 -6.97
N LYS A 269 33.83 -19.97 -8.23
CA LYS A 269 32.97 -20.98 -8.86
C LYS A 269 33.56 -22.40 -8.68
N GLY A 270 32.72 -23.35 -8.29
CA GLY A 270 33.10 -24.73 -8.00
C GLY A 270 33.67 -24.97 -6.60
N SER A 271 33.94 -23.92 -5.81
CA SER A 271 34.42 -24.09 -4.43
C SER A 271 33.35 -24.78 -3.57
N LYS A 272 33.76 -25.80 -2.80
CA LYS A 272 32.92 -26.45 -1.80
C LYS A 272 32.83 -25.58 -0.54
N VAL A 273 31.62 -25.32 -0.04
CA VAL A 273 31.36 -24.62 1.22
C VAL A 273 30.49 -25.48 2.13
N THR A 274 30.85 -25.57 3.41
CA THR A 274 30.05 -26.25 4.42
C THR A 274 29.02 -25.28 4.99
N VAL A 275 27.74 -25.54 4.73
CA VAL A 275 26.62 -24.71 5.15
C VAL A 275 26.11 -25.21 6.50
N ILE A 276 26.17 -24.32 7.48
CA ILE A 276 25.77 -24.54 8.88
C ILE A 276 24.28 -24.20 9.07
N SER A 277 23.79 -23.17 8.36
CA SER A 277 22.37 -22.80 8.34
C SER A 277 22.05 -21.81 7.21
N GLU A 278 20.79 -21.75 6.79
CA GLU A 278 20.30 -20.79 5.79
C GLU A 278 19.12 -20.00 6.36
N SER A 279 19.14 -18.68 6.19
CA SER A 279 18.03 -17.82 6.57
C SER A 279 18.07 -16.51 5.80
N SER A 280 16.90 -16.01 5.39
CA SER A 280 16.73 -14.67 4.84
C SER A 280 17.64 -14.37 3.63
N GLY A 281 17.87 -15.36 2.76
CA GLY A 281 18.70 -15.22 1.55
C GLY A 281 20.21 -15.34 1.77
N TRP A 282 20.66 -15.63 2.99
CA TRP A 282 22.06 -15.82 3.35
C TRP A 282 22.31 -17.22 3.92
N ALA A 283 23.43 -17.81 3.55
CA ALA A 283 23.95 -19.04 4.11
C ALA A 283 25.08 -18.71 5.10
N LYS A 284 24.97 -19.23 6.32
CA LYS A 284 26.07 -19.26 7.30
C LYS A 284 26.98 -20.42 6.94
N ILE A 285 28.25 -20.13 6.76
CA ILE A 285 29.28 -21.09 6.36
C ILE A 285 30.45 -21.07 7.33
N ASN A 286 31.22 -22.16 7.35
CA ASN A 286 32.56 -22.15 7.91
C ASN A 286 33.56 -21.65 6.85
N PHE A 287 34.27 -20.55 7.10
CA PHE A 287 35.31 -20.01 6.24
C PHE A 287 36.57 -19.74 7.07
N ASN A 288 37.67 -20.46 6.79
CA ASN A 288 38.94 -20.38 7.53
C ASN A 288 38.78 -20.55 9.06
N ASN A 289 38.01 -21.56 9.49
CA ASN A 289 37.70 -21.85 10.88
C ASN A 289 36.97 -20.71 11.62
N LYS A 290 36.27 -19.84 10.87
CA LYS A 290 35.43 -18.77 11.40
C LYS A 290 34.05 -18.82 10.75
N GLU A 291 33.02 -18.49 11.54
CA GLU A 291 31.67 -18.33 11.01
C GLU A 291 31.62 -17.10 10.07
N ALA A 292 31.12 -17.31 8.86
CA ALA A 292 30.96 -16.26 7.88
C ALA A 292 29.66 -16.46 7.07
N PHE A 293 29.32 -15.48 6.24
CA PHE A 293 28.07 -15.45 5.52
C PHE A 293 28.30 -15.20 4.04
N VAL A 294 27.60 -15.98 3.21
CA VAL A 294 27.53 -15.82 1.75
C VAL A 294 26.08 -15.76 1.32
N VAL A 295 25.79 -15.20 0.14
CA VAL A 295 24.42 -15.14 -0.38
C VAL A 295 24.01 -16.54 -0.84
N GLY A 296 22.92 -17.06 -0.29
CA GLY A 296 22.50 -18.46 -0.47
C GLY A 296 22.15 -18.82 -1.91
N ASN A 297 21.66 -17.85 -2.69
CA ASN A 297 21.28 -18.05 -4.11
C ASN A 297 22.47 -18.40 -5.01
N TYR A 298 23.70 -18.24 -4.54
CA TYR A 298 24.91 -18.61 -5.29
C TYR A 298 25.50 -19.95 -4.86
N LEU A 299 24.76 -20.73 -4.08
CA LEU A 299 25.12 -22.08 -3.66
C LEU A 299 24.20 -23.11 -4.35
N SER A 300 24.78 -24.18 -4.88
CA SER A 300 24.08 -25.30 -5.51
C SER A 300 24.48 -26.63 -4.89
N ASP A 301 23.57 -27.62 -4.96
CA ASP A 301 23.83 -28.97 -4.45
C ASP A 301 24.60 -29.86 -5.46
N SER A 302 24.90 -29.34 -6.66
CA SER A 302 25.64 -30.01 -7.72
C SER A 302 26.61 -29.03 -8.41
N THR A 303 27.71 -29.54 -8.95
CA THR A 303 28.77 -28.80 -9.65
C THR A 303 28.47 -28.51 -11.13
N ASP A 304 27.28 -28.80 -11.64
CA ASP A 304 27.09 -28.86 -13.08
C ASP A 304 26.94 -27.50 -13.79
N THR A 305 27.65 -27.40 -14.91
CA THR A 305 27.96 -26.21 -15.70
C THR A 305 26.99 -26.05 -16.87
N SER A 306 26.41 -24.86 -17.05
CA SER A 306 25.92 -24.42 -18.37
C SER A 306 26.01 -22.91 -18.54
N ASN A 307 26.80 -22.53 -19.54
CA ASN A 307 26.96 -21.19 -20.11
C ASN A 307 25.75 -20.85 -20.98
N ASN A 308 25.35 -19.57 -21.02
CA ASN A 308 25.32 -18.89 -22.31
C ASN A 308 25.39 -17.37 -22.17
N ASN A 309 26.39 -16.80 -22.85
CA ASN A 309 26.57 -15.38 -23.12
C ASN A 309 25.53 -14.92 -24.13
N ASN A 310 25.03 -13.68 -24.03
CA ASN A 310 25.22 -12.75 -25.14
C ASN A 310 25.13 -11.28 -24.72
N SER A 311 26.00 -10.49 -25.35
CA SER A 311 26.28 -9.07 -25.21
C SER A 311 25.40 -8.25 -26.15
N ASN A 312 25.03 -7.01 -25.78
CA ASN A 312 25.41 -5.77 -26.50
C ASN A 312 24.53 -4.55 -26.17
N ASN A 313 25.18 -3.55 -25.54
CA ASN A 313 25.45 -2.20 -26.05
C ASN A 313 24.39 -1.36 -26.81
N ASN A 314 24.06 -0.23 -26.17
CA ASN A 314 24.40 1.15 -26.57
C ASN A 314 23.33 2.08 -27.22
N SER A 315 23.33 3.29 -26.65
CA SER A 315 23.16 4.63 -27.23
C SER A 315 21.81 5.34 -27.41
N ASN A 316 21.83 6.54 -26.83
CA ASN A 316 21.08 7.76 -27.15
C ASN A 316 20.65 7.90 -28.62
N ASN A 317 19.46 8.47 -28.84
CA ASN A 317 19.43 9.73 -29.57
C ASN A 317 18.21 10.61 -29.25
N ASN A 318 18.52 11.91 -29.15
CA ASN A 318 17.61 13.03 -29.00
C ASN A 318 17.13 13.44 -30.41
N GLY A 319 15.86 13.82 -30.53
CA GLY A 319 15.27 14.23 -31.81
C GLY A 319 13.93 14.89 -31.60
N ASN A 320 13.97 16.21 -31.38
CA ASN A 320 12.82 17.10 -31.54
C ASN A 320 12.29 17.00 -32.98
N ASN A 321 10.99 16.83 -33.15
CA ASN A 321 10.33 17.37 -34.33
C ASN A 321 8.96 17.92 -33.93
N ASP A 322 8.86 19.23 -34.10
CA ASP A 322 7.65 20.02 -34.01
C ASP A 322 7.05 20.10 -35.41
N SER A 323 5.87 19.52 -35.61
CA SER A 323 5.01 19.84 -36.75
C SER A 323 3.59 19.37 -36.47
N THR A 324 2.67 20.33 -36.54
CA THR A 324 1.22 20.17 -36.47
C THR A 324 0.70 19.50 -37.74
N THR A 325 0.71 18.17 -37.78
CA THR A 325 -0.16 17.35 -38.64
C THR A 325 -0.06 15.87 -38.22
N SER A 326 -1.14 15.11 -38.43
CA SER A 326 -1.18 13.66 -38.18
C SER A 326 0.05 12.97 -38.81
N GLY A 327 0.84 12.27 -38.00
CA GLY A 327 2.08 11.61 -38.43
C GLY A 327 2.02 10.09 -38.36
N GLN A 328 3.00 9.39 -38.96
CA GLN A 328 3.21 7.96 -38.78
C GLN A 328 4.46 7.69 -37.94
N VAL A 329 4.41 6.69 -37.05
CA VAL A 329 5.61 6.21 -36.35
C VAL A 329 6.48 5.41 -37.34
N ASN A 330 7.72 5.84 -37.57
CA ASN A 330 8.70 5.12 -38.39
C ASN A 330 9.92 4.75 -37.55
N GLY A 331 10.45 3.54 -37.73
CA GLY A 331 11.69 3.08 -37.09
C GLY A 331 11.56 2.54 -35.66
N MET A 332 10.36 2.55 -35.07
CA MET A 332 10.09 1.89 -33.78
C MET A 332 9.50 0.50 -34.01
N ALA A 333 10.21 -0.54 -33.57
CA ALA A 333 9.78 -1.93 -33.71
C ALA A 333 8.38 -2.16 -33.09
N ASN A 334 7.58 -3.03 -33.70
CA ASN A 334 6.20 -3.40 -33.35
C ASN A 334 5.12 -2.30 -33.47
N ILE A 335 5.50 -1.02 -33.59
CA ILE A 335 4.55 0.09 -33.72
C ILE A 335 4.78 0.93 -34.99
N SER A 336 5.71 0.50 -35.84
CA SER A 336 5.93 1.09 -37.16
C SER A 336 4.64 1.11 -37.97
N GLY A 337 4.33 2.25 -38.60
CA GLY A 337 3.11 2.49 -39.37
C GLY A 337 1.91 2.96 -38.54
N ALA A 338 2.04 3.08 -37.21
CA ALA A 338 0.97 3.60 -36.36
C ALA A 338 0.66 5.07 -36.62
N LYS A 339 -0.62 5.43 -36.50
CA LYS A 339 -1.09 6.81 -36.62
C LYS A 339 -0.84 7.58 -35.33
N ILE A 340 -0.33 8.81 -35.44
CA ILE A 340 -0.17 9.75 -34.33
C ILE A 340 -1.09 10.95 -34.55
N ASP A 341 -2.08 11.08 -33.67
CA ASP A 341 -2.95 12.23 -33.57
C ASP A 341 -2.39 13.19 -32.51
N TYR A 342 -1.80 14.30 -32.95
CA TYR A 342 -1.38 15.36 -32.04
C TYR A 342 -2.56 16.24 -31.65
N LYS A 343 -2.83 16.36 -30.34
CA LYS A 343 -3.99 17.08 -29.80
C LYS A 343 -3.53 18.37 -29.12
N SER A 344 -3.79 19.51 -29.76
CA SER A 344 -3.53 20.82 -29.15
C SER A 344 -4.37 21.03 -27.89
N LEU A 345 -3.73 21.47 -26.82
CA LEU A 345 -4.33 21.81 -25.54
C LEU A 345 -4.46 23.34 -25.42
N SER A 346 -5.52 23.82 -24.78
CA SER A 346 -5.77 25.25 -24.58
C SER A 346 -4.90 25.87 -23.47
N TYR A 347 -4.17 25.05 -22.73
CA TYR A 347 -3.35 25.43 -21.57
C TYR A 347 -1.88 25.05 -21.78
N THR A 348 -1.00 25.76 -21.07
CA THR A 348 0.46 25.57 -21.14
C THR A 348 0.92 24.41 -20.25
N LEU A 349 2.12 23.88 -20.55
CA LEU A 349 2.76 22.85 -19.73
C LEU A 349 2.95 23.33 -18.28
N ALA A 350 3.42 24.55 -18.10
CA ALA A 350 3.64 25.16 -16.79
C ALA A 350 2.34 25.25 -15.96
N SER A 351 1.21 25.65 -16.59
CA SER A 351 -0.09 25.69 -15.91
C SER A 351 -0.51 24.30 -15.41
N HIS A 352 -0.27 23.26 -16.22
CA HIS A 352 -0.61 21.89 -15.83
C HIS A 352 0.31 21.38 -14.72
N ILE A 353 1.62 21.64 -14.78
CA ILE A 353 2.57 21.29 -13.71
C ILE A 353 2.13 21.91 -12.40
N ASN A 354 1.79 23.21 -12.37
CA ASN A 354 1.37 23.90 -11.15
C ASN A 354 0.14 23.23 -10.49
N LYS A 355 -0.89 22.86 -11.27
CA LYS A 355 -2.05 22.11 -10.74
C LYS A 355 -1.66 20.76 -10.15
N GLN A 356 -0.72 20.05 -10.76
CA GLN A 356 -0.27 18.75 -10.26
C GLN A 356 0.63 18.88 -9.03
N VAL A 357 1.41 19.97 -8.91
CA VAL A 357 2.20 20.30 -7.73
C VAL A 357 1.29 20.61 -6.54
N GLU A 358 0.23 21.40 -6.74
CA GLU A 358 -0.78 21.65 -5.70
C GLU A 358 -1.39 20.33 -5.20
N LYS A 359 -1.77 19.44 -6.12
CA LYS A 359 -2.24 18.09 -5.78
C LYS A 359 -1.18 17.28 -5.01
N ALA A 360 0.11 17.41 -5.34
CA ALA A 360 1.21 16.74 -4.65
C ALA A 360 1.34 17.23 -3.20
N THR A 361 1.24 18.54 -2.98
CA THR A 361 1.25 19.15 -1.64
C THR A 361 0.08 18.66 -0.78
N ALA A 362 -1.06 18.36 -1.39
CA ALA A 362 -2.21 17.73 -0.73
C ALA A 362 -2.10 16.19 -0.59
N GLY A 363 -0.95 15.59 -0.91
CA GLY A 363 -0.69 14.14 -0.80
C GLY A 363 -1.18 13.28 -1.96
N GLY A 364 -1.65 13.89 -3.06
CA GLY A 364 -2.25 13.19 -4.19
C GLY A 364 -1.28 12.80 -5.32
N ASN A 365 -0.05 13.30 -5.34
CA ASN A 365 0.98 12.92 -6.32
C ASN A 365 2.26 12.53 -5.58
N VAL A 366 2.63 11.26 -5.68
CA VAL A 366 3.74 10.64 -4.95
C VAL A 366 4.68 9.93 -5.91
N ILE A 367 5.89 9.67 -5.43
CA ILE A 367 6.91 8.97 -6.19
C ILE A 367 7.73 8.06 -5.26
N ALA A 368 8.12 6.88 -5.76
CA ALA A 368 9.07 6.05 -5.07
C ALA A 368 10.47 6.70 -5.13
N PRO A 369 11.29 6.70 -4.05
CA PRO A 369 12.59 7.36 -4.05
C PRO A 369 13.52 6.96 -5.20
N GLY A 370 13.44 5.71 -5.68
CA GLY A 370 14.23 5.21 -6.82
C GLY A 370 13.81 5.73 -8.20
N ASN A 371 12.64 6.37 -8.30
CA ASN A 371 12.09 6.87 -9.56
C ASN A 371 12.25 8.40 -9.72
N ARG A 372 12.79 9.09 -8.72
CA ARG A 372 13.00 10.54 -8.71
C ARG A 372 13.97 11.00 -9.81
N LYS A 373 13.70 12.18 -10.37
CA LYS A 373 14.57 12.84 -11.35
C LYS A 373 15.10 14.15 -10.74
N SER A 374 16.35 14.16 -10.29
CA SER A 374 17.06 15.40 -9.87
C SER A 374 17.08 16.39 -11.05
N THR A 375 16.80 17.69 -10.92
CA THR A 375 17.19 18.66 -9.87
C THR A 375 16.01 19.29 -9.10
N PRO A 376 16.17 19.60 -7.80
CA PRO A 376 15.19 20.39 -7.03
C PRO A 376 15.27 21.88 -7.41
N SER A 377 14.12 22.53 -7.60
CA SER A 377 14.03 23.99 -7.45
C SER A 377 14.28 24.36 -5.98
N PRO A 378 15.07 25.41 -5.68
CA PRO A 378 15.47 25.76 -4.31
C PRO A 378 14.32 26.17 -3.37
N GLU A 379 13.07 26.30 -3.83
CA GLU A 379 11.97 26.79 -2.98
C GLU A 379 11.33 25.75 -2.03
N PHE A 380 11.75 24.48 -2.04
CA PHE A 380 11.15 23.44 -1.17
C PHE A 380 12.16 22.58 -0.38
N SER A 381 13.34 23.12 -0.04
CA SER A 381 14.33 22.40 0.76
C SER A 381 14.20 22.65 2.28
N THR A 382 13.15 22.14 2.93
CA THR A 382 13.10 22.03 4.40
C THR A 382 12.57 20.69 4.92
N PHE A 383 12.69 19.61 4.15
CA PHE A 383 12.43 18.27 4.67
C PHE A 383 13.57 17.31 4.35
N SER A 384 14.42 17.03 5.35
CA SER A 384 15.40 15.95 5.29
C SER A 384 14.67 14.61 5.33
N ALA A 385 14.27 14.11 4.17
CA ALA A 385 13.63 12.80 4.05
C ALA A 385 14.67 11.70 4.34
N GLN A 386 14.63 11.20 5.57
CA GLN A 386 15.19 9.92 5.96
C GLN A 386 14.72 8.86 4.96
N ARG A 387 15.67 8.25 4.23
CA ARG A 387 15.38 7.28 3.15
C ARG A 387 14.69 6.05 3.71
N THR A 388 13.36 6.03 3.63
CA THR A 388 12.54 4.82 3.80
C THR A 388 12.03 4.37 2.44
N SER A 389 11.71 3.08 2.30
CA SER A 389 11.10 2.47 1.09
C SER A 389 9.66 2.93 0.81
N SER A 390 9.22 4.02 1.42
CA SER A 390 7.86 4.56 1.31
C SER A 390 7.82 5.62 0.21
N PHE A 391 6.70 5.67 -0.51
CA PHE A 391 6.39 6.76 -1.42
C PHE A 391 6.50 8.11 -0.70
N VAL A 392 7.00 9.11 -1.42
CA VAL A 392 7.19 10.49 -0.96
C VAL A 392 6.49 11.43 -1.93
N ASN A 393 6.13 12.65 -1.49
CA ASN A 393 5.57 13.64 -2.41
C ASN A 393 6.52 13.89 -3.58
N ALA A 394 5.96 13.96 -4.79
CA ALA A 394 6.71 14.26 -6.01
C ALA A 394 7.10 15.75 -6.04
N SER A 395 8.33 16.06 -6.44
CA SER A 395 8.74 17.45 -6.66
C SER A 395 8.10 18.03 -7.92
N SER A 396 8.21 19.35 -8.11
CA SER A 396 7.85 19.99 -9.38
C SER A 396 8.62 19.39 -10.57
N SER A 397 9.91 19.11 -10.40
CA SER A 397 10.75 18.48 -11.44
C SER A 397 10.39 17.02 -11.72
N ASP A 398 10.00 16.25 -10.70
CA ASP A 398 9.46 14.90 -10.89
C ASP A 398 8.17 14.97 -11.73
N ILE A 399 7.26 15.89 -11.38
CA ILE A 399 5.99 16.09 -12.09
C ILE A 399 6.23 16.54 -13.53
N GLU A 400 7.09 17.53 -13.74
CA GLU A 400 7.46 18.01 -15.07
C GLU A 400 7.98 16.87 -15.95
N TYR A 401 8.86 16.03 -15.41
CA TYR A 401 9.42 14.91 -16.16
C TYR A 401 8.33 13.93 -16.63
N TYR A 402 7.47 13.46 -15.73
CA TYR A 402 6.45 12.45 -16.05
C TYR A 402 5.23 12.99 -16.78
N LEU A 403 4.98 14.30 -16.67
CA LEU A 403 3.87 14.97 -17.34
C LEU A 403 4.25 15.45 -18.74
N ASN A 404 5.50 15.82 -19.01
CA ASN A 404 5.90 16.34 -20.32
C ASN A 404 5.94 15.23 -21.39
N PRO A 405 5.06 15.27 -22.42
CA PRO A 405 4.98 14.21 -23.43
C PRO A 405 6.26 14.01 -24.22
N LYS A 406 7.05 15.07 -24.43
CA LYS A 406 8.31 15.03 -25.19
C LYS A 406 9.33 14.05 -24.59
N ASN A 407 9.26 13.78 -23.29
CA ASN A 407 10.14 12.82 -22.62
C ASN A 407 9.85 11.36 -22.96
N PHE A 408 8.75 11.09 -23.67
CA PHE A 408 8.25 9.73 -23.87
C PHE A 408 7.93 9.41 -25.33
N THR A 409 7.96 10.38 -26.24
CA THR A 409 7.56 10.16 -27.64
C THR A 409 8.64 9.53 -28.52
N ASN A 410 9.84 9.28 -27.98
CA ASN A 410 10.99 8.77 -28.73
C ASN A 410 11.28 7.27 -28.49
N THR A 411 10.45 6.57 -27.72
CA THR A 411 10.61 5.13 -27.45
C THR A 411 9.27 4.41 -27.56
N THR A 412 9.29 3.13 -27.94
CA THR A 412 8.08 2.30 -27.98
C THR A 412 7.39 2.27 -26.62
N LYS A 413 8.15 1.98 -25.54
CA LYS A 413 7.69 2.10 -24.16
C LYS A 413 6.98 3.42 -23.89
N GLY A 414 7.67 4.55 -24.07
CA GLY A 414 7.12 5.85 -23.72
C GLY A 414 5.88 6.20 -24.54
N MET A 415 5.84 5.78 -25.82
CA MET A 415 4.69 6.01 -26.70
C MET A 415 3.42 5.31 -26.24
N MET A 416 3.51 4.17 -25.54
CA MET A 416 2.34 3.37 -25.14
C MET A 416 1.35 4.14 -24.26
N GLN A 417 1.80 5.09 -23.44
CA GLN A 417 0.89 5.86 -22.59
C GLN A 417 -0.08 6.74 -23.39
N PHE A 418 0.24 7.00 -24.66
CA PHE A 418 -0.57 7.77 -25.59
C PHE A 418 -1.46 6.90 -26.48
N LEU A 419 -1.38 5.57 -26.38
CA LEU A 419 -2.25 4.69 -27.18
C LEU A 419 -3.71 4.98 -26.83
N LYS A 420 -4.56 5.13 -27.86
CA LYS A 420 -6.02 5.18 -27.65
C LYS A 420 -6.50 3.82 -27.19
N ILE A 421 -7.04 3.78 -25.98
CA ILE A 421 -7.48 2.55 -25.29
C ILE A 421 -9.00 2.39 -25.29
N ASN A 422 -9.75 3.37 -25.79
CA ASN A 422 -11.21 3.43 -25.76
C ASN A 422 -11.89 2.73 -26.95
N SER A 423 -11.24 1.71 -27.50
CA SER A 423 -11.78 0.92 -28.61
C SER A 423 -11.22 -0.48 -28.58
N TYR A 424 -12.07 -1.48 -28.80
CA TYR A 424 -11.59 -2.84 -29.05
C TYR A 424 -10.88 -2.92 -30.40
N ARG A 425 -9.73 -3.59 -30.41
CA ARG A 425 -8.95 -3.88 -31.61
C ARG A 425 -8.82 -5.40 -31.77
N SER A 426 -9.21 -5.91 -32.93
CA SER A 426 -8.96 -7.31 -33.32
C SER A 426 -7.49 -7.51 -33.71
N GLY A 427 -7.03 -8.77 -33.68
CA GLY A 427 -5.67 -9.13 -34.13
C GLY A 427 -4.91 -9.99 -33.12
N ILE A 428 -5.34 -10.01 -31.87
CA ILE A 428 -4.79 -10.90 -30.83
C ILE A 428 -5.65 -12.15 -30.74
N SER A 429 -5.05 -13.31 -31.00
CA SER A 429 -5.71 -14.60 -30.78
C SER A 429 -5.63 -15.00 -29.30
N GLU A 430 -6.58 -15.83 -28.85
CA GLU A 430 -6.51 -16.42 -27.51
C GLU A 430 -5.20 -17.19 -27.31
N SER A 431 -4.77 -17.96 -28.30
CA SER A 431 -3.55 -18.77 -28.22
C SER A 431 -2.30 -17.92 -28.05
N SER A 432 -2.16 -16.82 -28.82
CA SER A 432 -0.98 -15.95 -28.72
C SER A 432 -0.94 -15.22 -27.37
N LEU A 433 -2.10 -14.79 -26.87
CA LEU A 433 -2.20 -14.19 -25.55
C LEU A 433 -1.92 -15.20 -24.43
N ASN A 434 -2.47 -16.41 -24.50
CA ASN A 434 -2.23 -17.46 -23.52
C ASN A 434 -0.77 -17.92 -23.50
N SER A 435 -0.07 -17.95 -24.64
CA SER A 435 1.38 -18.22 -24.67
C SER A 435 2.17 -17.23 -23.80
N TYR A 436 1.82 -15.94 -23.86
CA TYR A 436 2.42 -14.93 -22.99
C TYR A 436 2.00 -15.13 -21.52
N LEU A 437 0.68 -15.24 -21.26
CA LEU A 437 0.15 -15.34 -19.89
C LEU A 437 0.63 -16.59 -19.15
N ASN A 438 0.83 -17.70 -19.85
CA ASN A 438 1.29 -18.97 -19.28
C ASN A 438 2.77 -18.93 -18.87
N GLY A 439 3.56 -18.05 -19.50
CA GLY A 439 4.94 -17.77 -19.10
C GLY A 439 5.06 -17.03 -17.76
N LEU A 440 3.97 -16.46 -17.24
CA LEU A 440 3.99 -15.74 -15.97
C LEU A 440 4.06 -16.71 -14.77
N SER A 441 5.12 -16.62 -13.98
CA SER A 441 5.26 -17.40 -12.73
C SER A 441 4.19 -17.01 -11.71
N SER A 442 3.55 -18.01 -11.09
CA SER A 442 2.56 -17.85 -10.00
C SER A 442 1.45 -16.84 -10.28
N SER A 443 1.04 -16.68 -11.54
CA SER A 443 0.00 -15.73 -11.94
C SER A 443 -1.38 -16.39 -12.01
N VAL A 444 -2.41 -15.67 -11.58
CA VAL A 444 -3.82 -16.07 -11.81
C VAL A 444 -4.27 -15.87 -13.26
N PHE A 445 -3.48 -15.17 -14.09
CA PHE A 445 -3.87 -14.87 -15.47
C PHE A 445 -3.57 -16.01 -16.45
N LYS A 446 -2.98 -17.12 -16.00
CA LYS A 446 -2.75 -18.30 -16.84
C LYS A 446 -4.07 -18.78 -17.45
N ASN A 447 -4.02 -19.08 -18.75
CA ASN A 447 -5.17 -19.49 -19.56
C ASN A 447 -6.37 -18.52 -19.56
N GLN A 448 -6.17 -17.23 -19.25
CA GLN A 448 -7.25 -16.23 -19.22
C GLN A 448 -7.35 -15.39 -20.51
N GLY A 449 -6.69 -15.79 -21.59
CA GLY A 449 -6.68 -15.06 -22.86
C GLY A 449 -8.08 -14.79 -23.41
N ALA A 450 -8.95 -15.80 -23.46
CA ALA A 450 -10.35 -15.64 -23.86
C ALA A 450 -11.11 -14.64 -22.97
N ALA A 451 -10.93 -14.70 -21.65
CA ALA A 451 -11.62 -13.82 -20.72
C ALA A 451 -11.25 -12.35 -20.96
N PHE A 452 -9.96 -12.05 -21.16
CA PHE A 452 -9.50 -10.70 -21.49
C PHE A 452 -10.02 -10.22 -22.84
N ILE A 453 -9.93 -11.04 -23.89
CA ILE A 453 -10.40 -10.68 -25.24
C ILE A 453 -11.91 -10.43 -25.23
N ASN A 454 -12.69 -11.30 -24.60
CA ASN A 454 -14.15 -11.18 -24.53
C ASN A 454 -14.58 -9.94 -23.75
N ALA A 455 -13.94 -9.66 -22.61
CA ALA A 455 -14.22 -8.47 -21.82
C ALA A 455 -13.85 -7.17 -22.56
N ALA A 456 -12.66 -7.13 -23.16
CA ALA A 456 -12.20 -6.01 -23.97
C ALA A 456 -13.16 -5.72 -25.14
N LYS A 457 -13.60 -6.76 -25.85
CA LYS A 457 -14.58 -6.66 -26.93
C LYS A 457 -15.92 -6.13 -26.42
N LYS A 458 -16.44 -6.72 -25.35
CA LYS A 458 -17.74 -6.37 -24.76
C LYS A 458 -17.82 -4.92 -24.28
N TYR A 459 -16.73 -4.40 -23.71
CA TYR A 459 -16.71 -3.06 -23.12
C TYR A 459 -15.95 -2.02 -23.96
N ASN A 460 -15.63 -2.36 -25.22
CA ASN A 460 -14.96 -1.50 -26.19
C ASN A 460 -13.66 -0.88 -25.65
N ILE A 461 -12.75 -1.73 -25.18
CA ILE A 461 -11.43 -1.35 -24.66
C ILE A 461 -10.34 -2.13 -25.38
N ASP A 462 -9.14 -1.55 -25.48
CA ASP A 462 -7.96 -2.23 -26.02
C ASP A 462 -7.50 -3.42 -25.16
N VAL A 463 -7.22 -4.56 -25.78
CA VAL A 463 -6.84 -5.82 -25.10
C VAL A 463 -5.48 -5.68 -24.40
N VAL A 464 -4.48 -5.09 -25.08
CA VAL A 464 -3.12 -4.91 -24.55
C VAL A 464 -3.15 -4.03 -23.31
N TYR A 465 -3.92 -2.95 -23.35
CA TYR A 465 -4.14 -2.10 -22.18
C TYR A 465 -4.81 -2.86 -21.03
N LEU A 466 -5.93 -3.54 -21.28
CA LEU A 466 -6.68 -4.23 -20.22
C LEU A 466 -5.82 -5.26 -19.48
N VAL A 467 -5.06 -6.06 -20.22
CA VAL A 467 -4.13 -7.06 -19.67
C VAL A 467 -3.01 -6.37 -18.89
N SER A 468 -2.39 -5.34 -19.49
CA SER A 468 -1.25 -4.62 -18.90
C SER A 468 -1.63 -3.91 -17.61
N HIS A 469 -2.81 -3.30 -17.57
CA HIS A 469 -3.36 -2.63 -16.40
C HIS A 469 -3.63 -3.65 -15.28
N ALA A 470 -4.30 -4.76 -15.60
CA ALA A 470 -4.53 -5.84 -14.62
C ALA A 470 -3.21 -6.38 -14.06
N MET A 471 -2.18 -6.56 -14.90
CA MET A 471 -0.85 -6.99 -14.46
C MET A 471 -0.17 -5.96 -13.57
N TRP A 472 -0.22 -4.68 -13.91
CA TRP A 472 0.37 -3.62 -13.09
C TRP A 472 -0.25 -3.57 -11.69
N GLU A 473 -1.57 -3.52 -11.61
CA GLU A 473 -2.32 -3.39 -10.35
C GLU A 473 -2.19 -4.62 -9.43
N THR A 474 -1.84 -5.78 -9.98
CA THR A 474 -1.81 -7.04 -9.25
C THR A 474 -0.41 -7.63 -9.08
N ALA A 475 0.64 -6.89 -9.44
CA ALA A 475 1.99 -7.42 -9.53
C ALA A 475 2.05 -8.71 -10.37
N TYR A 476 1.57 -8.63 -11.61
CA TYR A 476 1.51 -9.71 -12.60
C TYR A 476 0.59 -10.87 -12.16
N GLY A 477 -0.49 -10.55 -11.43
CA GLY A 477 -1.46 -11.51 -10.92
C GLY A 477 -1.03 -12.19 -9.62
N LYS A 478 0.00 -11.70 -8.93
CA LYS A 478 0.59 -12.34 -7.72
C LYS A 478 0.06 -11.77 -6.41
N SER A 479 -0.59 -10.61 -6.43
CA SER A 479 -1.10 -9.97 -5.21
C SER A 479 -2.11 -10.86 -4.48
N THR A 480 -2.21 -10.73 -3.15
CA THR A 480 -3.13 -11.52 -2.34
C THR A 480 -4.58 -11.41 -2.83
N LEU A 481 -5.03 -10.21 -3.18
CA LEU A 481 -6.37 -9.97 -3.73
C LEU A 481 -6.56 -10.59 -5.12
N ALA A 482 -5.52 -10.62 -5.95
CA ALA A 482 -5.57 -11.25 -7.26
C ALA A 482 -5.56 -12.78 -7.17
N GLN A 483 -4.84 -13.37 -6.22
CA GLN A 483 -4.85 -14.82 -5.94
C GLN A 483 -6.21 -15.31 -5.38
N GLY A 484 -7.02 -14.34 -4.97
CA GLY A 484 -8.37 -14.52 -4.48
C GLY A 484 -8.43 -14.69 -2.96
N GLN A 485 -9.42 -14.04 -2.36
CA GLN A 485 -9.64 -14.03 -0.92
C GLN A 485 -10.98 -14.67 -0.61
N THR A 486 -11.01 -15.58 0.37
CA THR A 486 -12.25 -16.19 0.84
C THR A 486 -12.90 -15.30 1.90
N LEU A 487 -14.12 -14.82 1.64
CA LEU A 487 -14.96 -14.16 2.63
C LEU A 487 -15.85 -15.20 3.31
N THR A 488 -15.98 -15.06 4.62
CA THR A 488 -16.94 -15.79 5.45
C THR A 488 -17.99 -14.85 6.07
N SER A 489 -17.79 -13.54 5.94
CA SER A 489 -18.73 -12.50 6.35
C SER A 489 -18.65 -11.31 5.39
N TYR A 490 -19.72 -10.55 5.29
CA TYR A 490 -19.82 -9.31 4.51
C TYR A 490 -20.57 -8.27 5.34
N LYS A 491 -19.99 -7.07 5.52
CA LYS A 491 -20.57 -6.00 6.36
C LYS A 491 -20.91 -6.46 7.79
N GLY A 492 -20.11 -7.37 8.35
CA GLY A 492 -20.30 -7.90 9.70
C GLY A 492 -21.36 -9.01 9.81
N GLN A 493 -22.04 -9.38 8.71
CA GLN A 493 -22.98 -10.49 8.68
C GLN A 493 -22.30 -11.74 8.13
N ALA A 494 -22.52 -12.90 8.76
CA ALA A 494 -21.99 -14.16 8.27
C ALA A 494 -22.61 -14.52 6.91
N LEU A 495 -21.79 -15.02 5.99
CA LEU A 495 -22.28 -15.56 4.72
C LEU A 495 -22.80 -16.97 4.93
N SER A 496 -23.83 -17.37 4.18
CA SER A 496 -24.39 -18.72 4.22
C SER A 496 -23.38 -19.80 3.85
N LYS A 497 -22.36 -19.45 3.06
CA LYS A 497 -21.18 -20.27 2.77
C LYS A 497 -19.97 -19.37 2.49
N PRO A 498 -18.73 -19.87 2.68
CA PRO A 498 -17.54 -19.14 2.27
C PRO A 498 -17.55 -18.85 0.77
N VAL A 499 -17.22 -17.62 0.38
CA VAL A 499 -17.18 -17.19 -1.03
C VAL A 499 -15.79 -16.66 -1.35
N LYS A 500 -15.12 -17.28 -2.32
CA LYS A 500 -13.85 -16.80 -2.85
C LYS A 500 -14.11 -15.69 -3.87
N VAL A 501 -13.42 -14.56 -3.71
CA VAL A 501 -13.53 -13.40 -4.60
C VAL A 501 -12.17 -12.92 -5.06
N TYR A 502 -12.13 -12.18 -6.16
CA TYR A 502 -10.90 -11.68 -6.77
C TYR A 502 -11.04 -10.20 -7.12
N ASN A 503 -9.94 -9.43 -7.04
CA ASN A 503 -9.93 -8.02 -7.41
C ASN A 503 -8.63 -7.68 -8.16
N PHE A 504 -8.74 -7.25 -9.42
CA PHE A 504 -7.58 -7.03 -10.30
C PHE A 504 -7.21 -5.56 -10.50
N PHE A 505 -8.01 -4.62 -9.99
CA PHE A 505 -7.84 -3.19 -10.27
C PHE A 505 -7.84 -2.35 -8.99
N GLY A 506 -7.74 -3.00 -7.82
CA GLY A 506 -7.79 -2.32 -6.52
C GLY A 506 -9.12 -1.62 -6.25
N ILE A 507 -10.19 -1.96 -6.98
CA ILE A 507 -11.47 -1.25 -6.89
C ILE A 507 -12.06 -1.43 -5.49
N GLY A 508 -12.31 -0.32 -4.80
CA GLY A 508 -12.84 -0.32 -3.43
C GLY A 508 -11.83 -0.68 -2.34
N ALA A 509 -10.53 -0.83 -2.67
CA ALA A 509 -9.48 -1.01 -1.69
C ALA A 509 -9.15 0.32 -1.01
N ILE A 510 -9.39 0.41 0.30
CA ILE A 510 -9.15 1.61 1.11
C ILE A 510 -7.83 1.46 1.86
N ASP A 511 -7.05 2.54 1.94
CA ASP A 511 -5.79 2.61 2.69
C ASP A 511 -5.89 1.96 4.07
N LYS A 512 -4.84 1.20 4.43
CA LYS A 512 -4.72 0.43 5.69
C LYS A 512 -5.68 -0.77 5.83
N SER A 513 -6.61 -0.97 4.90
CA SER A 513 -7.54 -2.11 4.87
C SER A 513 -7.72 -2.76 3.50
N ALA A 514 -6.83 -2.44 2.54
CA ALA A 514 -6.98 -2.72 1.11
C ALA A 514 -7.44 -4.16 0.78
N ASN A 515 -6.88 -5.17 1.44
CA ASN A 515 -7.25 -6.57 1.23
C ASN A 515 -8.67 -6.91 1.70
N VAL A 516 -9.15 -6.29 2.78
CA VAL A 516 -10.51 -6.56 3.28
C VAL A 516 -11.52 -5.76 2.49
N SER A 517 -11.31 -4.45 2.35
CA SER A 517 -12.23 -3.55 1.63
C SER A 517 -12.30 -3.88 0.14
N GLY A 518 -11.18 -4.20 -0.50
CA GLY A 518 -11.16 -4.67 -1.89
C GLY A 518 -11.85 -6.02 -2.09
N ALA A 519 -11.82 -6.91 -1.10
CA ALA A 519 -12.52 -8.19 -1.16
C ALA A 519 -14.03 -8.04 -0.92
N GLU A 520 -14.44 -7.18 0.02
CA GLU A 520 -15.86 -6.83 0.19
C GLU A 520 -16.43 -6.14 -1.05
N ALA A 521 -15.65 -5.25 -1.69
CA ALA A 521 -16.02 -4.65 -2.97
C ALA A 521 -16.16 -5.71 -4.07
N ALA A 522 -15.22 -6.64 -4.19
CA ALA A 522 -15.30 -7.74 -5.14
C ALA A 522 -16.54 -8.62 -4.90
N TYR A 523 -16.84 -8.94 -3.64
CA TYR A 523 -18.05 -9.68 -3.26
C TYR A 523 -19.32 -8.94 -3.69
N SER A 524 -19.40 -7.64 -3.39
CA SER A 524 -20.54 -6.80 -3.76
C SER A 524 -20.76 -6.68 -5.26
N ASN A 525 -19.71 -6.87 -6.07
CA ASN A 525 -19.78 -6.83 -7.54
C ASN A 525 -19.93 -8.23 -8.16
N GLY A 526 -20.07 -9.29 -7.35
CA GLY A 526 -20.21 -10.67 -7.85
C GLY A 526 -18.94 -11.27 -8.45
N TRP A 527 -17.76 -10.70 -8.14
CA TRP A 527 -16.46 -11.11 -8.66
C TRP A 527 -15.93 -12.38 -7.98
N THR A 528 -16.64 -13.47 -8.21
CA THR A 528 -16.45 -14.78 -7.56
C THR A 528 -15.63 -15.76 -8.39
N SER A 529 -15.18 -15.34 -9.58
CA SER A 529 -14.29 -16.09 -10.45
C SER A 529 -13.35 -15.13 -11.17
N ILE A 530 -12.21 -15.63 -11.66
CA ILE A 530 -11.22 -14.83 -12.40
C ILE A 530 -11.87 -14.17 -13.63
N GLY A 531 -12.65 -14.93 -14.41
CA GLY A 531 -13.35 -14.40 -15.57
C GLY A 531 -14.38 -13.32 -15.23
N ALA A 532 -15.16 -13.50 -14.15
CA ALA A 532 -16.11 -12.49 -13.69
C ALA A 532 -15.41 -11.21 -13.23
N THR A 533 -14.24 -11.32 -12.60
CA THR A 533 -13.42 -10.16 -12.20
C THR A 533 -12.84 -9.43 -13.40
N ILE A 534 -12.36 -10.15 -14.43
CA ILE A 534 -11.88 -9.52 -15.68
C ILE A 534 -13.02 -8.76 -16.37
N ASP A 535 -14.19 -9.39 -16.53
CA ASP A 535 -15.38 -8.77 -17.12
C ASP A 535 -15.81 -7.51 -16.35
N GLY A 536 -16.00 -7.63 -15.03
CA GLY A 536 -16.44 -6.51 -14.21
C GLY A 536 -15.42 -5.36 -14.11
N SER A 537 -14.13 -5.69 -14.13
CA SER A 537 -13.09 -4.66 -14.14
C SER A 537 -13.01 -3.92 -15.46
N ALA A 538 -13.13 -4.64 -16.59
CA ALA A 538 -13.21 -4.03 -17.92
C ALA A 538 -14.44 -3.12 -18.04
N LYS A 539 -15.59 -3.55 -17.50
CA LYS A 539 -16.79 -2.70 -17.41
C LYS A 539 -16.48 -1.39 -16.66
N TRP A 540 -15.93 -1.52 -15.46
CA TRP A 540 -15.67 -0.38 -14.59
C TRP A 540 -14.69 0.60 -15.21
N ILE A 541 -13.58 0.12 -15.77
CA ILE A 541 -12.56 0.99 -16.38
C ILE A 541 -13.09 1.68 -17.65
N SER A 542 -13.93 0.99 -18.43
CA SER A 542 -14.59 1.57 -19.60
C SER A 542 -15.47 2.74 -19.20
N GLN A 543 -16.39 2.50 -18.26
CA GLN A 543 -17.43 3.45 -17.89
C GLN A 543 -16.87 4.67 -17.14
N ASN A 544 -15.88 4.45 -16.27
CA ASN A 544 -15.36 5.51 -15.41
C ASN A 544 -14.21 6.29 -16.08
N TYR A 545 -13.46 5.70 -17.02
CA TYR A 545 -12.30 6.34 -17.63
C TYR A 545 -12.32 6.32 -19.16
N ALA A 546 -12.02 5.16 -19.76
CA ALA A 546 -11.66 5.08 -21.18
C ALA A 546 -12.78 5.56 -22.12
N ASN A 547 -14.02 5.15 -21.85
CA ASN A 547 -15.22 5.52 -22.61
C ASN A 547 -16.14 6.46 -21.81
N SER A 548 -15.63 7.12 -20.77
CA SER A 548 -16.41 8.12 -20.03
C SER A 548 -16.60 9.36 -20.89
N SER A 549 -17.85 9.66 -21.26
CA SER A 549 -18.20 10.90 -21.98
C SER A 549 -17.94 12.16 -21.16
N LYS A 550 -17.93 12.05 -19.82
CA LYS A 550 -17.70 13.15 -18.90
C LYS A 550 -16.21 13.51 -18.76
N TYR A 551 -15.35 12.51 -18.62
CA TYR A 551 -13.93 12.74 -18.30
C TYR A 551 -12.99 12.61 -19.49
N ASN A 552 -13.40 11.90 -20.55
CA ASN A 552 -12.66 11.72 -21.81
C ASN A 552 -11.20 11.23 -21.62
N GLN A 553 -10.99 10.28 -20.71
CA GLN A 553 -9.68 9.74 -20.36
C GLN A 553 -9.33 8.51 -21.21
N ASN A 554 -9.28 8.71 -22.51
CA ASN A 554 -9.12 7.68 -23.54
C ASN A 554 -7.67 7.20 -23.80
N THR A 555 -6.71 7.70 -23.01
CA THR A 555 -5.31 7.24 -22.97
C THR A 555 -4.86 7.13 -21.52
N ILE A 556 -3.87 6.28 -21.23
CA ILE A 556 -3.33 6.10 -19.87
C ILE A 556 -2.71 7.41 -19.36
N TYR A 557 -2.10 8.19 -20.27
CA TYR A 557 -1.64 9.54 -19.98
C TYR A 557 -2.76 10.41 -19.40
N LYS A 558 -3.93 10.47 -20.05
CA LYS A 558 -5.08 11.26 -19.58
C LYS A 558 -5.72 10.71 -18.30
N MET A 559 -5.67 9.39 -18.11
CA MET A 559 -6.10 8.77 -16.86
C MET A 559 -5.26 9.24 -15.67
N LYS A 560 -3.96 9.49 -15.86
CA LYS A 560 -3.05 9.97 -14.81
C LYS A 560 -3.01 11.50 -14.70
N TRP A 561 -2.98 12.20 -15.83
CA TRP A 561 -2.69 13.63 -15.93
C TRP A 561 -3.91 14.41 -16.43
N ASN A 562 -5.05 14.23 -15.77
CA ASN A 562 -6.24 15.03 -16.07
C ASN A 562 -6.05 16.47 -15.55
N TYR A 563 -6.22 17.45 -16.43
CA TYR A 563 -6.08 18.88 -16.12
C TYR A 563 -7.35 19.50 -15.52
N ASP A 564 -8.53 19.13 -16.04
CA ASP A 564 -9.82 19.69 -15.63
C ASP A 564 -10.33 19.04 -14.34
N TYR A 565 -10.09 17.74 -14.20
CA TYR A 565 -10.54 16.92 -13.08
C TYR A 565 -9.34 16.28 -12.36
N THR A 566 -8.54 17.10 -11.69
CA THR A 566 -7.36 16.62 -10.93
C THR A 566 -7.73 15.64 -9.81
N TRP A 567 -8.96 15.70 -9.31
CA TRP A 567 -9.51 14.72 -8.35
C TRP A 567 -9.91 13.39 -8.99
N HIS A 568 -10.13 13.36 -10.32
CA HIS A 568 -10.50 12.18 -11.10
C HIS A 568 -9.29 11.66 -11.91
N GLN A 569 -8.26 11.23 -11.18
CA GLN A 569 -7.07 10.60 -11.73
C GLN A 569 -6.96 9.20 -11.14
N TYR A 570 -6.52 8.25 -11.97
CA TYR A 570 -6.55 6.84 -11.58
C TYR A 570 -5.59 6.52 -10.42
N ALA A 571 -4.41 7.14 -10.40
CA ALA A 571 -3.36 6.84 -9.45
C ALA A 571 -2.63 8.08 -8.94
N THR A 572 -2.06 7.95 -7.74
CA THR A 572 -1.22 8.97 -7.11
C THR A 572 0.25 8.85 -7.50
N ASP A 573 0.74 7.66 -7.87
CA ASP A 573 2.12 7.49 -8.36
C ASP A 573 2.31 8.21 -9.70
N VAL A 574 3.23 9.16 -9.76
CA VAL A 574 3.58 9.91 -10.98
C VAL A 574 4.15 9.02 -12.08
N ASN A 575 4.76 7.89 -11.73
CA ASN A 575 5.31 6.92 -12.68
C ASN A 575 4.27 5.88 -13.16
N TRP A 576 3.02 5.94 -12.68
CA TRP A 576 1.99 4.92 -12.95
C TRP A 576 1.76 4.66 -14.46
N ALA A 577 1.61 5.72 -15.26
CA ALA A 577 1.37 5.58 -16.70
C ALA A 577 2.57 4.93 -17.43
N ASN A 578 3.78 5.35 -17.08
CA ASN A 578 5.03 4.80 -17.62
C ASN A 578 5.27 3.34 -17.20
N GLY A 579 4.80 2.96 -16.00
CA GLY A 579 4.81 1.60 -15.50
C GLY A 579 3.97 0.65 -16.36
N ILE A 580 2.69 1.00 -16.58
CA ILE A 580 1.78 0.22 -17.43
C ILE A 580 2.30 0.17 -18.87
N SER A 581 2.81 1.29 -19.38
CA SER A 581 3.38 1.41 -20.71
C SER A 581 4.52 0.41 -20.99
N GLY A 582 5.37 0.15 -19.98
CA GLY A 582 6.40 -0.89 -20.09
C GLY A 582 5.85 -2.31 -20.19
N ILE A 583 4.67 -2.59 -19.63
CA ILE A 583 4.01 -3.89 -19.80
C ILE A 583 3.38 -3.97 -21.20
N MET A 584 2.73 -2.89 -21.65
CA MET A 584 2.12 -2.81 -22.97
C MET A 584 3.14 -3.01 -24.10
N GLU A 585 4.35 -2.46 -23.97
CA GLU A 585 5.43 -2.65 -24.94
C GLU A 585 5.73 -4.15 -25.20
N ASN A 586 5.67 -4.98 -24.16
CA ASN A 586 5.92 -6.43 -24.31
C ASN A 586 4.78 -7.18 -25.02
N LEU A 587 3.59 -6.57 -25.09
CA LEU A 587 2.37 -7.19 -25.61
C LEU A 587 1.92 -6.59 -26.94
N ILE A 588 2.34 -5.36 -27.27
CA ILE A 588 1.82 -4.63 -28.43
C ILE A 588 2.12 -5.33 -29.75
N GLY A 589 3.24 -6.08 -29.81
CA GLY A 589 3.60 -6.90 -30.97
C GLY A 589 2.60 -8.02 -31.28
N LEU A 590 1.73 -8.42 -30.33
CA LEU A 590 0.69 -9.41 -30.59
C LEU A 590 -0.36 -8.96 -31.61
N TYR A 591 -0.47 -7.64 -31.89
CA TYR A 591 -1.32 -7.13 -32.98
C TYR A 591 -0.71 -7.32 -34.38
N GLY A 592 0.55 -7.77 -34.47
CA GLY A 592 1.21 -8.03 -35.76
C GLY A 592 1.69 -6.78 -36.51
N GLY A 593 1.71 -5.60 -35.86
CA GLY A 593 2.23 -4.36 -36.43
C GLY A 593 1.50 -3.09 -35.97
N GLY A 594 2.02 -1.93 -36.38
CA GLY A 594 1.52 -0.64 -35.92
C GLY A 594 0.33 -0.06 -36.68
N SER A 595 0.01 -0.54 -37.89
CA SER A 595 -0.97 0.10 -38.79
C SER A 595 -2.39 0.24 -38.23
N SER A 596 -2.77 -0.59 -37.26
CA SER A 596 -4.06 -0.55 -36.56
C SER A 596 -4.03 0.29 -35.27
N LEU A 597 -2.85 0.76 -34.86
CA LEU A 597 -2.64 1.54 -33.65
C LEU A 597 -2.84 3.04 -33.93
N VAL A 598 -3.51 3.71 -32.99
CA VAL A 598 -3.70 5.16 -33.00
C VAL A 598 -3.24 5.70 -31.67
N PHE A 599 -2.28 6.63 -31.69
CA PHE A 599 -1.79 7.35 -30.53
C PHE A 599 -2.40 8.75 -30.50
N GLU A 600 -2.77 9.22 -29.32
CA GLU A 600 -3.20 10.60 -29.10
C GLU A 600 -2.19 11.30 -28.17
N VAL A 601 -1.32 12.13 -28.76
CA VAL A 601 -0.23 12.80 -28.05
C VAL A 601 -0.65 14.25 -27.75
N PRO A 602 -0.71 14.67 -26.47
CA PRO A 602 -1.05 16.05 -26.14
C PRO A 602 0.05 17.02 -26.54
N GLN A 603 -0.34 18.14 -27.13
CA GLN A 603 0.53 19.28 -27.45
C GLN A 603 0.10 20.48 -26.61
N TYR A 604 0.93 20.85 -25.65
CA TYR A 604 0.71 22.03 -24.82
C TYR A 604 0.82 23.32 -25.65
N LYS A 605 0.05 24.33 -25.27
CA LYS A 605 0.11 25.69 -25.85
C LYS A 605 1.46 26.35 -25.63
#